data_AF-A0A1D8S5K7-F1
#
_entry.id   AF-A0A1D8S5K7-F1
#
_cell.length_a   1.000
_cell.length_b   1.000
_cell.length_c   1.000
_cell.angle_alpha   90.00
_cell.angle_beta   90.00
_cell.angle_gamma   90.00
#
_symmetry.space_group_name_H-M   'P 1'
#
loop_
_entity.id
_entity.type
_entity.pdbx_description
1 polymer ?
#
loop_
_entity_poly.entity_id
_entity_poly.type
_entity_poly.pdbx_seq_one_letter_code
_entity_poly.pdbx_strand_id
1 'polypeptide(L)'
;MFDVPADTTWLWVGLVLVSATMLGVALSLPTAPPDAERTASTIDSVAATDYPGSATIDLRAEAVKIGPERVSLRGAGGTAHADIQYGPVTPVPPNSRLERVLDGQSPASVFDGSIAFAGAAERATGRPASWRENRETLRVRQVTYGEVNRVLVGA
;
A
#
# COMPACT_ATOMS: atom_id res chain seq x y z
N MET A 1 31.55 29.92 50.12
CA MET A 1 31.21 28.58 50.63
C MET A 1 30.06 28.03 49.78
N PHE A 2 30.40 27.43 48.65
CA PHE A 2 29.46 26.61 47.88
C PHE A 2 29.91 25.19 48.13
N ASP A 3 29.32 24.57 49.15
CA ASP A 3 29.44 23.13 49.33
C ASP A 3 28.67 22.54 48.14
N VAL A 4 29.41 22.07 47.13
CA VAL A 4 28.81 21.42 45.97
C VAL A 4 28.20 20.14 46.53
N PRO A 5 26.87 20.00 46.59
CA PRO A 5 26.28 18.87 47.29
C PRO A 5 26.77 17.62 46.59
N ALA A 6 27.39 16.71 47.35
CA ALA A 6 27.77 15.38 46.88
C ALA A 6 26.57 14.60 46.29
N ASP A 7 25.34 15.05 46.59
CA ASP A 7 24.09 14.56 46.01
C ASP A 7 23.88 14.89 44.52
N THR A 8 24.63 15.85 43.97
CA THR A 8 24.45 16.26 42.57
C THR A 8 24.74 15.11 41.61
N THR A 9 25.78 14.32 41.86
CA THR A 9 26.14 13.18 41.00
C THR A 9 25.08 12.09 41.04
N TRP A 10 24.51 11.78 42.21
CA TRP A 10 23.45 10.79 42.35
C TRP A 10 22.14 11.24 41.70
N LEU A 11 21.82 12.53 41.74
CA LEU A 11 20.69 13.12 41.01
C LEU A 11 20.83 12.93 39.50
N TRP A 12 22.03 13.17 38.94
CA TRP A 12 22.28 12.94 37.52
C TRP A 12 22.17 11.46 37.14
N VAL A 13 22.70 10.54 37.95
CA VAL A 13 22.56 9.09 37.72
C VAL A 13 21.10 8.66 37.76
N GLY A 14 20.34 9.12 38.76
CA GLY A 14 18.91 8.84 38.88
C GLY A 14 18.12 9.38 37.70
N LEU A 15 18.41 10.61 37.25
CA LEU A 15 17.77 11.23 36.09
C LEU A 15 18.05 10.44 34.80
N VAL A 16 19.30 10.03 34.57
CA VAL A 16 19.67 9.21 33.41
C VAL A 16 18.94 7.87 33.45
N LEU A 17 18.88 7.22 34.62
CA LEU A 17 18.21 5.93 34.78
C LEU A 17 16.70 6.03 34.50
N VAL A 18 16.02 7.03 35.08
CA VAL A 18 14.59 7.30 34.86
C VAL A 18 14.32 7.65 33.39
N SER A 19 15.16 8.49 32.79
CA SER A 19 15.03 8.86 31.36
C SER A 19 15.20 7.64 30.47
N ALA A 20 16.16 6.75 30.77
CA ALA A 20 16.37 5.52 30.03
C ALA A 20 15.19 4.54 30.19
N THR A 21 14.60 4.44 31.38
CA THR A 21 13.41 3.61 31.60
C THR A 21 12.19 4.18 30.86
N MET A 22 11.94 5.49 30.93
CA MET A 22 10.86 6.13 30.17
C MET A 22 11.04 5.97 28.66
N LEU A 23 12.26 6.13 28.16
CA LEU A 23 12.57 5.92 26.74
C LEU A 23 12.34 4.46 26.32
N GLY A 24 12.77 3.49 27.14
CA GLY A 24 12.53 2.08 26.89
C GLY A 24 11.04 1.73 26.83
N VAL A 25 10.23 2.30 27.73
CA VAL A 25 8.76 2.13 27.71
C VAL A 25 8.16 2.75 26.46
N ALA A 26 8.59 3.95 26.07
CA ALA A 26 8.11 4.61 24.86
C ALA A 26 8.42 3.80 23.59
N LEU A 27 9.61 3.22 23.51
CA LEU A 27 10.03 2.37 22.39
C LEU A 27 9.36 0.98 22.37
N SER A 28 8.86 0.52 23.52
CA SER A 28 8.15 -0.76 23.63
C SER A 28 6.66 -0.67 23.29
N LEU A 29 6.15 0.51 22.94
CA LEU A 29 4.76 0.67 22.57
C LEU A 29 4.45 -0.12 21.29
N PRO A 30 3.34 -0.89 21.25
CA PRO A 30 2.95 -1.61 20.05
C PRO A 30 2.71 -0.62 18.89
N THR A 31 3.35 -0.87 17.75
CA THR A 31 3.01 -0.15 16.52
C THR A 31 1.65 -0.61 16.01
N ALA A 32 0.80 0.34 15.60
CA ALA A 32 -0.49 0.01 14.99
C ALA A 32 -0.29 -0.74 13.66
N PRO A 33 -1.18 -1.67 13.30
CA PRO A 33 -1.15 -2.31 12.00
C PRO A 33 -1.40 -1.30 10.87
N PRO A 34 -0.98 -1.60 9.62
CA PRO A 34 -1.24 -0.75 8.47
C PRO A 34 -2.75 -0.58 8.18
N ASP A 35 -3.12 0.54 7.55
CA ASP A 35 -4.51 0.87 7.21
C ASP A 35 -4.91 0.32 5.83
N ALA A 36 -5.31 -0.95 5.79
CA ALA A 36 -5.77 -1.60 4.56
C ALA A 36 -7.11 -1.03 4.07
N GLU A 37 -8.00 -0.65 4.99
CA GLU A 37 -9.36 -0.15 4.72
C GLU A 37 -9.34 1.16 3.96
N ARG A 38 -8.45 2.09 4.33
CA ARG A 38 -8.22 3.32 3.55
C ARG A 38 -7.75 3.01 2.14
N THR A 39 -6.90 2.00 1.98
CA THR A 39 -6.40 1.58 0.67
C THR A 39 -7.54 1.01 -0.19
N ALA A 40 -8.35 0.10 0.36
CA ALA A 40 -9.53 -0.45 -0.32
C ALA A 40 -10.55 0.63 -0.67
N SER A 41 -10.89 1.52 0.27
CA SER A 41 -11.84 2.62 0.05
C SER A 41 -11.40 3.55 -1.09
N THR A 42 -10.10 3.79 -1.24
CA THR A 42 -9.58 4.59 -2.36
C THR A 42 -9.68 3.85 -3.68
N ILE A 43 -9.39 2.54 -3.70
CA ILE A 43 -9.59 1.68 -4.87
C ILE A 43 -11.07 1.70 -5.27
N ASP A 44 -11.97 1.50 -4.31
CA ASP A 44 -13.42 1.51 -4.49
C ASP A 44 -13.92 2.85 -5.04
N SER A 45 -13.36 3.97 -4.57
CA SER A 45 -13.72 5.30 -5.06
C SER A 45 -13.37 5.48 -6.55
N VAL A 46 -12.23 4.95 -6.99
CA VAL A 46 -11.85 4.96 -8.42
C VAL A 46 -12.70 3.97 -9.21
N ALA A 47 -12.98 2.79 -8.64
CA ALA A 47 -13.75 1.74 -9.29
C ALA A 47 -15.24 2.07 -9.45
N ALA A 48 -15.82 2.84 -8.53
CA ALA A 48 -17.23 3.24 -8.54
C ALA A 48 -17.53 4.41 -9.50
N THR A 49 -16.51 5.04 -10.08
CA THR A 49 -16.69 6.17 -10.99
C THR A 49 -16.95 5.67 -12.42
N ASP A 50 -17.92 6.27 -13.12
CA ASP A 50 -18.22 5.94 -14.53
C ASP A 50 -17.23 6.55 -15.54
N TYR A 51 -16.42 7.51 -15.08
CA TYR A 51 -15.42 8.26 -15.84
C TYR A 51 -13.99 7.80 -15.56
N PRO A 52 -13.06 7.87 -16.52
CA PRO A 52 -11.66 7.50 -16.30
C PRO A 52 -11.04 8.23 -15.10
N GLY A 53 -10.79 7.47 -14.02
CA GLY A 53 -10.15 7.94 -12.79
C GLY A 53 -8.79 7.30 -12.55
N SER A 54 -7.91 8.01 -11.84
CA SER A 54 -6.66 7.45 -11.31
C SER A 54 -6.34 8.02 -9.94
N ALA A 55 -5.73 7.19 -9.09
CA ALA A 55 -5.26 7.59 -7.77
C ALA A 55 -3.86 7.03 -7.51
N THR A 56 -3.08 7.76 -6.72
CA THR A 56 -1.83 7.27 -6.12
C THR A 56 -1.97 7.36 -4.62
N ILE A 57 -1.60 6.29 -3.92
CA ILE A 57 -1.74 6.12 -2.49
C ILE A 57 -0.37 5.87 -1.90
N ASP A 58 0.04 6.68 -0.93
CA ASP A 58 1.26 6.40 -0.17
C ASP A 58 0.99 5.24 0.80
N LEU A 59 1.76 4.17 0.63
CA LEU A 59 1.68 2.99 1.46
C LEU A 59 2.52 3.20 2.72
N ARG A 60 1.85 3.14 3.88
CA ARG A 60 2.52 3.02 5.18
C ARG A 60 2.64 1.55 5.58
N ALA A 61 3.29 0.77 4.72
CA ALA A 61 3.47 -0.67 4.88
C ALA A 61 4.83 -1.09 4.30
N GLU A 62 5.42 -2.15 4.85
CA GLU A 62 6.66 -2.76 4.35
C GLU A 62 6.38 -3.65 3.13
N ALA A 63 5.22 -4.30 3.13
CA ALA A 63 4.78 -5.15 2.03
C ALA A 63 3.30 -4.96 1.71
N VAL A 64 2.97 -5.14 0.43
CA VAL A 64 1.60 -5.12 -0.08
C VAL A 64 1.32 -6.38 -0.89
N LYS A 65 0.12 -6.95 -0.73
CA LYS A 65 -0.39 -8.04 -1.55
C LYS A 65 -1.73 -7.61 -2.14
N ILE A 66 -1.80 -7.59 -3.46
CA ILE A 66 -2.96 -7.12 -4.23
C ILE A 66 -3.60 -8.34 -4.89
N GLY A 67 -4.83 -8.65 -4.49
CA GLY A 67 -5.69 -9.63 -5.14
C GLY A 67 -6.87 -8.96 -5.86
N PRO A 68 -7.66 -9.73 -6.63
CA PRO A 68 -8.81 -9.19 -7.35
C PRO A 68 -9.91 -8.57 -6.47
N GLU A 69 -10.07 -9.07 -5.25
CA GLU A 69 -11.16 -8.67 -4.34
C GLU A 69 -10.65 -8.25 -2.96
N ARG A 70 -9.33 -8.26 -2.76
CA ARG A 70 -8.72 -8.01 -1.45
C ARG A 70 -7.36 -7.38 -1.59
N VAL A 71 -7.09 -6.38 -0.76
CA VAL A 71 -5.74 -5.86 -0.51
C VAL A 71 -5.28 -6.28 0.87
N SER A 72 -4.01 -6.64 1.00
CA SER A 72 -3.38 -6.92 2.30
C SER A 72 -2.10 -6.11 2.42
N LEU A 73 -1.89 -5.56 3.61
CA LEU A 73 -0.73 -4.76 3.97
C LEU A 73 -0.02 -5.41 5.16
N ARG A 74 1.30 -5.37 5.15
CA ARG A 74 2.13 -5.87 6.25
C ARG A 74 3.15 -4.82 6.65
N GLY A 75 3.33 -4.61 7.95
CA GLY A 75 4.38 -3.76 8.51
C GLY A 75 4.66 -4.12 9.97
N ALA A 76 5.43 -3.28 10.66
CA ALA A 76 5.83 -3.47 12.07
C ALA A 76 4.67 -3.83 13.03
N GLY A 77 3.47 -3.29 12.83
CA GLY A 77 2.28 -3.58 13.64
C GLY A 77 1.52 -4.86 13.27
N GLY A 78 2.02 -5.66 12.33
CA GLY A 78 1.41 -6.89 11.87
C GLY A 78 0.84 -6.80 10.45
N THR A 79 -0.13 -7.66 10.15
CA THR A 79 -0.79 -7.73 8.83
C THR A 79 -2.24 -7.27 8.93
N ALA A 80 -2.63 -6.36 8.06
CA ALA A 80 -4.00 -5.93 7.86
C ALA A 80 -4.49 -6.35 6.46
N HIS A 81 -5.81 -6.46 6.31
CA HIS A 81 -6.45 -6.84 5.06
C HIS A 81 -7.82 -6.16 4.97
N ALA A 82 -8.19 -5.81 3.75
CA ALA A 82 -9.44 -5.15 3.41
C ALA A 82 -10.00 -5.75 2.13
N ASP A 83 -11.32 -5.99 2.11
CA ASP A 83 -12.03 -6.42 0.92
C ASP A 83 -12.34 -5.20 0.03
N ILE A 84 -12.24 -5.40 -1.28
CA ILE A 84 -12.55 -4.40 -2.31
C ILE A 84 -13.99 -4.66 -2.74
N GLN A 85 -14.87 -3.67 -2.55
CA GLN A 85 -16.29 -3.85 -2.82
C GLN A 85 -16.63 -3.70 -4.31
N TYR A 86 -15.92 -2.82 -5.01
CA TYR A 86 -16.11 -2.58 -6.43
C TYR A 86 -15.04 -3.34 -7.22
N GLY A 87 -15.30 -4.64 -7.38
CA GLY A 87 -14.39 -5.60 -7.99
C GLY A 87 -15.06 -6.59 -8.96
N PRO A 88 -14.27 -7.42 -9.67
CA PRO A 88 -12.85 -7.65 -9.42
C PRO A 88 -11.93 -6.60 -10.06
N VAL A 89 -10.92 -6.17 -9.31
CA VAL A 89 -9.81 -5.36 -9.86
C VAL A 89 -8.80 -6.25 -10.60
N THR A 90 -7.91 -5.62 -11.36
CA THR A 90 -6.83 -6.28 -12.11
C THR A 90 -5.49 -5.99 -11.43
N PRO A 91 -4.92 -6.94 -10.66
CA PRO A 91 -3.60 -6.79 -10.06
C PRO A 91 -2.52 -6.75 -11.16
N VAL A 92 -1.86 -5.61 -11.32
CA VAL A 92 -0.90 -5.38 -12.39
C VAL A 92 0.43 -6.02 -12.06
N PRO A 93 0.93 -6.99 -12.86
CA PRO A 93 2.25 -7.57 -12.66
C PRO A 93 3.33 -6.52 -12.97
N PRO A 94 4.46 -6.52 -12.22
CA PRO A 94 5.58 -5.64 -12.52
C PRO A 94 6.21 -5.98 -13.87
N ASN A 95 6.83 -4.99 -14.51
CA ASN A 95 7.46 -5.06 -15.83
C ASN A 95 6.53 -5.60 -16.92
N SER A 96 5.23 -5.34 -16.79
CA SER A 96 4.22 -5.84 -17.72
C SER A 96 3.69 -4.74 -18.64
N ARG A 97 3.05 -5.16 -19.73
CA ARG A 97 2.30 -4.25 -20.58
C ARG A 97 1.19 -3.51 -19.83
N LEU A 98 0.57 -4.16 -18.84
CA LEU A 98 -0.45 -3.53 -17.99
C LEU A 98 0.15 -2.44 -17.09
N GLU A 99 1.40 -2.59 -16.65
CA GLU A 99 2.10 -1.56 -15.86
C GLU A 99 2.29 -0.28 -16.66
N ARG A 100 2.67 -0.39 -17.93
CA ARG A 100 2.75 0.78 -18.82
C ARG A 100 1.42 1.53 -18.95
N VAL A 101 0.30 0.79 -19.00
CA VAL A 101 -1.04 1.38 -19.04
C VAL A 101 -1.41 1.98 -17.69
N LEU A 102 -1.08 1.32 -16.58
CA LEU A 102 -1.25 1.85 -15.23
C LEU A 102 -0.51 3.20 -15.04
N ASP A 103 0.69 3.30 -15.60
CA ASP A 103 1.53 4.51 -15.60
C ASP A 103 1.05 5.57 -16.61
N GLY A 104 0.01 5.26 -17.40
CA GLY A 104 -0.73 6.21 -18.22
C GLY A 104 -0.50 6.14 -19.72
N GLN A 105 0.24 5.13 -20.21
CA GLN A 105 0.28 4.89 -21.66
C GLN A 105 -1.09 4.45 -22.17
N SER A 106 -1.44 4.92 -23.37
CA SER A 106 -2.69 4.51 -24.02
C SER A 106 -2.69 3.00 -24.28
N PRO A 107 -3.76 2.26 -23.92
CA PRO A 107 -3.84 0.83 -24.17
C PRO A 107 -3.75 0.49 -25.67
N ALA A 108 -4.21 1.39 -26.55
CA ALA A 108 -4.09 1.23 -28.00
C ALA A 108 -2.64 1.27 -28.51
N SER A 109 -1.71 1.88 -27.77
CA SER A 109 -0.29 1.89 -28.11
C SER A 109 0.48 0.67 -27.58
N VAL A 110 -0.12 -0.08 -26.65
CA VAL A 110 0.52 -1.16 -25.90
C VAL A 110 -0.02 -2.55 -26.30
N PHE A 111 -1.28 -2.60 -26.72
CA PHE A 111 -1.99 -3.82 -27.06
C PHE A 111 -2.59 -3.75 -28.47
N ASP A 112 -2.48 -4.86 -29.19
CA ASP A 112 -3.07 -5.08 -30.51
C ASP A 112 -4.59 -5.32 -30.41
N GLY A 113 -5.31 -4.30 -29.95
CA GLY A 113 -6.77 -4.33 -29.77
C GLY A 113 -7.26 -4.62 -28.35
N SER A 114 -8.55 -4.36 -28.12
CA SER A 114 -9.21 -4.52 -26.81
C SER A 114 -9.23 -5.96 -26.31
N ILE A 115 -9.31 -6.95 -27.22
CA ILE A 115 -9.26 -8.38 -26.89
C ILE A 115 -7.91 -8.77 -26.26
N ALA A 116 -6.81 -8.26 -26.81
CA ALA A 116 -5.47 -8.53 -26.29
C ALA A 116 -5.28 -7.91 -24.89
N PHE A 117 -5.86 -6.73 -24.66
CA PHE A 117 -5.92 -6.08 -23.34
C PHE A 117 -6.77 -6.89 -22.36
N ALA A 118 -7.99 -7.29 -22.73
CA ALA A 118 -8.88 -8.11 -21.90
C ALA A 118 -8.23 -9.41 -21.46
N GLY A 119 -7.64 -10.16 -22.40
CA GLY A 119 -6.94 -11.40 -22.08
C GLY A 119 -5.71 -11.19 -21.20
N ALA A 120 -5.05 -10.02 -21.29
CA ALA A 120 -3.96 -9.67 -20.38
C ALA A 120 -4.47 -9.37 -18.96
N ALA A 121 -5.57 -8.63 -18.85
CA ALA A 121 -6.22 -8.34 -17.58
C ALA A 121 -6.72 -9.64 -16.92
N GLU A 122 -7.41 -10.51 -17.66
CA GLU A 122 -7.90 -11.81 -17.13
C GLU A 122 -6.77 -12.71 -16.63
N ARG A 123 -5.68 -12.82 -17.40
CA ARG A 123 -4.49 -13.57 -16.96
C ARG A 123 -3.86 -12.98 -15.70
N ALA A 124 -3.92 -11.66 -15.52
CA ALA A 124 -3.41 -10.99 -14.34
C ALA A 124 -4.33 -11.21 -13.12
N THR A 125 -5.65 -11.11 -13.32
CA THR A 125 -6.67 -11.39 -12.29
C THR A 125 -6.62 -12.85 -11.83
N GLY A 126 -6.40 -13.80 -12.73
CA GLY A 126 -6.31 -15.24 -12.39
C GLY A 126 -5.00 -15.67 -11.74
N ARG A 127 -4.00 -14.79 -11.60
CA ARG A 127 -2.73 -15.14 -10.95
C ARG A 127 -2.87 -15.12 -9.43
N PRO A 128 -2.21 -16.05 -8.71
CA PRO A 128 -2.19 -16.01 -7.26
C PRO A 128 -1.51 -14.72 -6.78
N ALA A 129 -2.16 -14.03 -5.85
CA ALA A 129 -1.62 -12.81 -5.26
C ALA A 129 -0.36 -13.12 -4.43
N SER A 130 0.67 -12.29 -4.59
CA SER A 130 1.96 -12.41 -3.89
C SER A 130 2.30 -11.12 -3.18
N TRP A 131 3.02 -11.25 -2.06
CA TRP A 131 3.58 -10.11 -1.33
C TRP A 131 4.66 -9.42 -2.16
N ARG A 132 4.60 -8.09 -2.18
CA ARG A 132 5.59 -7.21 -2.79
C ARG A 132 6.19 -6.35 -1.68
N GLU A 133 7.47 -6.54 -1.43
CA GLU A 133 8.24 -5.77 -0.46
C GLU A 133 8.65 -4.41 -1.02
N ASN A 134 8.96 -3.47 -0.11
CA ASN A 134 9.60 -2.19 -0.42
C ASN A 134 8.81 -1.35 -1.43
N ARG A 135 7.48 -1.30 -1.27
CA ARG A 135 6.59 -0.47 -2.09
C ARG A 135 6.09 0.72 -1.30
N GLU A 136 6.48 1.91 -1.74
CA GLU A 136 6.09 3.17 -1.10
C GLU A 136 4.74 3.69 -1.61
N THR A 137 4.34 3.30 -2.84
CA THR A 137 3.13 3.82 -3.47
C THR A 137 2.32 2.71 -4.13
N LEU A 138 0.99 2.81 -4.04
CA LEU A 138 0.04 2.03 -4.81
C LEU A 138 -0.69 2.94 -5.80
N ARG A 139 -0.69 2.54 -7.06
CA ARG A 139 -1.35 3.24 -8.17
C ARG A 139 -2.61 2.48 -8.56
N VAL A 140 -3.68 3.23 -8.79
CA VAL A 140 -4.97 2.75 -9.27
C VAL A 140 -5.34 3.52 -10.52
N ARG A 141 -5.82 2.84 -11.56
CA ARG A 141 -6.30 3.48 -12.78
C ARG A 141 -7.46 2.70 -13.37
N GLN A 142 -8.57 3.38 -13.61
CA GLN A 142 -9.65 2.84 -14.43
C GLN A 142 -9.32 3.06 -15.90
N VAL A 143 -9.46 2.00 -16.69
CA VAL A 143 -9.12 1.99 -18.11
C VAL A 143 -10.26 1.39 -18.91
N THR A 144 -10.76 2.15 -19.86
CA THR A 144 -11.71 1.68 -20.87
C THR A 144 -11.01 1.60 -22.22
N TYR A 145 -11.03 0.42 -22.85
CA TYR A 145 -10.50 0.21 -24.19
C TYR A 145 -11.44 -0.66 -25.02
N GLY A 146 -12.07 -0.06 -26.05
CA GLY A 146 -13.21 -0.68 -26.72
C GLY A 146 -14.35 -0.90 -25.73
N GLU A 147 -14.88 -2.13 -25.68
CA GLU A 147 -15.95 -2.52 -24.73
C GLU A 147 -15.42 -2.99 -23.37
N VAL A 148 -14.10 -2.94 -23.15
CA VAL A 148 -13.45 -3.51 -21.96
C VAL A 148 -13.16 -2.39 -20.97
N ASN A 149 -13.84 -2.40 -19.82
CA ASN A 149 -13.53 -1.56 -18.66
C ASN A 149 -12.82 -2.41 -17.58
N ARG A 150 -11.67 -1.94 -17.09
CA ARG A 150 -10.91 -2.58 -16.01
C ARG A 150 -10.32 -1.54 -15.06
N VAL A 151 -10.33 -1.86 -13.77
CA VAL A 151 -9.59 -1.13 -12.74
C VAL A 151 -8.24 -1.82 -12.54
N LEU A 152 -7.17 -1.16 -12.98
CA LEU A 152 -5.80 -1.61 -12.83
C LEU A 152 -5.26 -1.16 -11.47
N VAL A 153 -4.66 -2.07 -10.71
CA VAL A 153 -4.06 -1.78 -9.40
C VAL A 153 -2.66 -2.35 -9.34
N GLY A 154 -1.66 -1.51 -9.03
CA GLY A 154 -0.26 -1.94 -8.94
C GLY A 154 0.53 -1.15 -7.92
N ALA A 155 1.59 -1.76 -7.41
CA ALA A 155 2.57 -1.17 -6.50
C ALA A 155 3.96 -1.58 -6.96
#